data_AF-A0A1S8XTX2-F1
#
_entry.id   AF-A0A1S8XTX2-F1
#
_cell.length_a   1.000
_cell.length_b   1.000
_cell.length_c   1.000
_cell.angle_alpha   90.00
_cell.angle_beta   90.00
_cell.angle_gamma   90.00
#
_symmetry.space_group_name_H-M   'P 1'
#
loop_
_entity.id
_entity.type
_entity.pdbx_description
1 polymer ?
#
loop_
_entity_poly.entity_id
_entity_poly.type
_entity_poly.pdbx_seq_one_letter_code
_entity_poly.pdbx_strand_id
1 'polypeptide(L)'
;APQVFYFAPQRLWYLVYQTGNASYSTNPDISNPNGWTAPKHFYSGMPQIIRDNIGDGYWVDMWVICDSANCHLFSSDDNGHLYRSQTSVANFPNGMSQPVIAMQDANKNRLFEASNVYRVGDRYLLLIEAIGGDGRRWFRSWTSTSIAGPWQALAAEENNPFARHNNVTFSGTAWSRDISHGELIRSGNDQTLPISPCNLRFLYQGLDPNAGGEYNSLPWRLGLITQTNSTC
;
A
#
# COMPACT_ATOMS: atom_id res chain seq x y z
N ALA A 1 -7.21 4.74 -4.99
CA ALA A 1 -6.36 3.54 -4.86
C ALA A 1 -7.20 2.37 -4.33
N PRO A 2 -7.46 1.34 -5.16
CA PRO A 2 -8.14 0.12 -4.72
C PRO A 2 -7.17 -0.96 -4.22
N GLN A 3 -7.59 -1.74 -3.23
CA GLN A 3 -6.95 -2.98 -2.81
C GLN A 3 -7.99 -4.11 -2.84
N VAL A 4 -7.70 -5.22 -3.52
CA VAL A 4 -8.60 -6.38 -3.59
C VAL A 4 -8.04 -7.57 -2.81
N PHE A 5 -8.86 -8.28 -2.04
CA PHE A 5 -8.49 -9.57 -1.43
C PHE A 5 -9.74 -10.40 -1.12
N TYR A 6 -9.56 -11.70 -0.96
CA TYR A 6 -10.62 -12.63 -0.58
C TYR A 6 -10.63 -12.80 0.95
N PHE A 7 -11.71 -12.34 1.60
CA PHE A 7 -11.89 -12.55 3.03
C PHE A 7 -12.50 -13.93 3.27
N ALA A 8 -11.62 -14.93 3.43
CA ALA A 8 -11.99 -16.33 3.50
C ALA A 8 -13.07 -16.66 4.56
N PRO A 9 -13.06 -16.07 5.78
CA PRO A 9 -14.08 -16.36 6.80
C PRO A 9 -15.52 -16.05 6.37
N GLN A 10 -15.73 -15.08 5.46
CA GLN A 10 -17.06 -14.71 4.95
C GLN A 10 -17.31 -15.19 3.53
N ARG A 11 -16.29 -15.76 2.87
CA ARG A 11 -16.34 -16.19 1.47
C ARG A 11 -16.72 -15.06 0.50
N LEU A 12 -16.17 -13.86 0.75
CA LEU A 12 -16.41 -12.67 -0.05
C LEU A 12 -15.09 -12.04 -0.46
N TRP A 13 -15.04 -11.53 -1.69
CA TRP A 13 -14.05 -10.56 -2.09
C TRP A 13 -14.37 -9.21 -1.47
N TYR A 14 -13.33 -8.53 -1.01
CA TYR A 14 -13.36 -7.16 -0.56
C TYR A 14 -12.56 -6.30 -1.55
N LEU A 15 -13.13 -5.16 -1.91
CA LEU A 15 -12.44 -4.07 -2.59
C LEU A 15 -12.40 -2.89 -1.64
N VAL A 16 -11.23 -2.57 -1.12
CA VAL A 16 -10.97 -1.46 -0.19
C VAL A 16 -10.46 -0.26 -0.97
N TYR A 17 -10.95 0.95 -0.69
CA TYR A 17 -10.59 2.17 -1.43
C TYR A 17 -10.95 3.45 -0.65
N GLN A 18 -10.45 4.61 -1.10
CA GLN A 18 -10.84 5.91 -0.54
C GLN A 18 -12.00 6.58 -1.30
N THR A 19 -12.93 7.20 -0.56
CA THR A 19 -14.03 8.05 -1.07
C THR A 19 -14.12 9.39 -0.34
N GLY A 20 -13.04 9.80 0.33
CA GLY A 20 -13.03 10.79 1.42
C GLY A 20 -13.08 10.17 2.81
N ASN A 21 -13.45 8.88 2.89
CA ASN A 21 -13.32 8.01 4.06
C ASN A 21 -12.70 6.67 3.63
N ALA A 22 -12.19 5.88 4.59
CA ALA A 22 -11.77 4.50 4.35
C ALA A 22 -13.00 3.64 4.06
N SER A 23 -13.10 3.16 2.82
CA SER A 23 -14.31 2.53 2.29
C SER A 23 -14.04 1.11 1.77
N TYR A 24 -15.10 0.33 1.67
CA TYR A 24 -15.06 -0.98 1.06
C TYR A 24 -16.36 -1.34 0.33
N SER A 25 -16.23 -2.22 -0.64
CA SER A 25 -17.32 -2.97 -1.27
C SER A 25 -17.04 -4.47 -1.16
N THR A 26 -18.09 -5.28 -1.22
CA THR A 26 -17.96 -6.75 -1.24
C THR A 26 -18.52 -7.35 -2.52
N ASN A 27 -18.04 -8.53 -2.89
CA ASN A 27 -18.54 -9.28 -4.04
C ASN A 27 -18.27 -10.80 -3.84
N PRO A 28 -19.24 -11.70 -4.03
CA PRO A 28 -18.98 -13.14 -3.96
C PRO A 28 -18.13 -13.67 -5.12
N ASP A 29 -18.05 -12.96 -6.24
CA ASP A 29 -17.35 -13.39 -7.45
C ASP A 29 -16.58 -12.22 -8.10
N ILE A 30 -15.25 -12.27 -7.99
CA ILE A 30 -14.37 -11.25 -8.57
C ILE A 30 -14.50 -11.13 -10.10
N SER A 31 -14.96 -12.18 -10.79
CA SER A 31 -15.16 -12.16 -12.25
C SER A 31 -16.41 -11.38 -12.68
N ASN A 32 -17.30 -11.03 -11.74
CA ASN A 32 -18.48 -10.23 -11.99
C ASN A 32 -18.28 -8.78 -11.51
N PRO A 33 -17.82 -7.85 -12.37
CA PRO A 33 -17.60 -6.45 -11.98
C PRO A 33 -18.91 -5.70 -11.64
N ASN A 34 -20.06 -6.17 -12.11
CA ASN A 34 -21.35 -5.55 -11.78
C ASN A 34 -21.88 -5.96 -10.39
N GLY A 35 -21.20 -6.90 -9.71
CA GLY A 35 -21.61 -7.43 -8.40
C GLY A 35 -21.09 -6.64 -7.19
N TRP A 36 -20.24 -5.63 -7.39
CA TRP A 36 -19.70 -4.84 -6.28
C TRP A 36 -20.79 -4.02 -5.60
N THR A 37 -20.93 -4.19 -4.28
CA THR A 37 -21.90 -3.41 -3.49
C THR A 37 -21.58 -1.92 -3.51
N ALA A 38 -22.60 -1.09 -3.24
CA ALA A 38 -22.37 0.31 -2.90
C ALA A 38 -21.37 0.46 -1.72
N PRO A 39 -20.61 1.57 -1.66
CA PRO A 39 -19.59 1.77 -0.63
C PRO A 39 -20.16 1.71 0.79
N LYS A 40 -19.44 1.03 1.68
CA LYS A 40 -19.57 1.16 3.13
C LYS A 40 -18.25 1.68 3.71
N HIS A 41 -18.26 2.16 4.94
CA HIS A 41 -17.09 2.79 5.56
C HIS A 41 -16.61 2.02 6.78
N PHE A 42 -15.29 1.95 6.96
CA PHE A 42 -14.67 1.38 8.17
C PHE A 42 -14.83 2.28 9.40
N TYR A 43 -15.02 3.57 9.18
CA TYR A 43 -15.22 4.58 10.22
C TYR A 43 -16.46 5.42 9.92
N SER A 44 -17.09 5.98 10.96
CA SER A 44 -18.18 6.97 10.79
C SER A 44 -17.70 8.30 10.21
N GLY A 45 -16.40 8.57 10.28
CA GLY A 45 -15.74 9.74 9.70
C GLY A 45 -14.23 9.67 9.93
N MET A 46 -13.49 10.69 9.49
CA MET A 46 -12.05 10.77 9.69
C MET A 46 -11.69 10.71 11.19
N PRO A 47 -10.86 9.76 11.64
CA PRO A 47 -10.41 9.68 13.03
C PRO A 47 -9.71 10.95 13.51
N GLN A 48 -9.82 11.27 14.81
CA GLN A 48 -9.30 12.52 15.35
C GLN A 48 -7.78 12.65 15.20
N ILE A 49 -7.03 11.57 15.45
CA ILE A 49 -5.57 11.58 15.28
C ILE A 49 -5.14 11.89 13.85
N ILE A 50 -5.93 11.50 12.84
CA ILE A 50 -5.64 11.85 11.44
C ILE A 50 -5.94 13.33 11.22
N ARG A 51 -7.10 13.83 11.69
CA ARG A 51 -7.45 15.26 11.61
C ARG A 51 -6.40 16.17 12.24
N ASP A 52 -5.82 15.76 13.37
CA ASP A 52 -4.85 16.55 14.10
C ASP A 52 -3.48 16.61 13.41
N ASN A 53 -3.15 15.64 12.55
CA ASN A 53 -1.81 15.47 11.97
C ASN A 53 -1.75 15.60 10.44
N ILE A 54 -2.89 15.61 9.74
CA ILE A 54 -2.96 15.62 8.26
C ILE A 54 -2.43 16.91 7.61
N GLY A 55 -2.46 18.04 8.33
CA GLY A 55 -2.09 19.34 7.75
C GLY A 55 -2.90 19.65 6.47
N ASP A 56 -2.20 20.03 5.40
CA ASP A 56 -2.79 20.27 4.07
C ASP A 56 -2.80 19.00 3.17
N GLY A 57 -2.58 17.82 3.76
CA GLY A 57 -2.53 16.55 3.04
C GLY A 57 -3.91 15.93 2.79
N TYR A 58 -3.92 14.66 2.39
CA TYR A 58 -5.13 13.91 2.04
C TYR A 58 -5.14 12.55 2.72
N TRP A 59 -6.30 12.12 3.24
CA TRP A 59 -6.42 10.79 3.83
C TRP A 59 -6.62 9.74 2.73
N VAL A 60 -5.57 9.00 2.43
CA VAL A 60 -5.45 8.18 1.22
C VAL A 60 -4.93 6.78 1.50
N ASP A 61 -5.02 5.94 0.47
CA ASP A 61 -4.28 4.70 0.31
C ASP A 61 -4.49 3.69 1.43
N MET A 62 -5.77 3.29 1.51
CA MET A 62 -6.30 2.34 2.47
C MET A 62 -5.79 0.92 2.18
N TRP A 63 -5.20 0.25 3.17
CA TRP A 63 -4.62 -1.08 3.01
C TRP A 63 -4.99 -2.00 4.18
N VAL A 64 -5.65 -3.13 3.89
CA VAL A 64 -5.98 -4.16 4.87
C VAL A 64 -5.01 -5.34 4.80
N ILE A 65 -4.61 -5.84 5.96
CA ILE A 65 -3.96 -7.15 6.14
C ILE A 65 -4.41 -7.76 7.47
N CYS A 66 -4.65 -9.06 7.49
CA CYS A 66 -5.01 -9.78 8.71
C CYS A 66 -3.99 -10.88 9.03
N ASP A 67 -3.76 -11.11 10.32
CA ASP A 67 -3.18 -12.34 10.83
C ASP A 67 -4.29 -13.31 11.27
N SER A 68 -3.96 -14.29 12.12
CA SER A 68 -4.95 -15.27 12.60
C SER A 68 -5.95 -14.69 13.61
N ALA A 69 -5.65 -13.57 14.25
CA ALA A 69 -6.44 -13.00 15.34
C ALA A 69 -7.05 -11.64 14.96
N ASN A 70 -6.31 -10.78 14.26
CA ASN A 70 -6.68 -9.41 13.98
C ASN A 70 -6.59 -9.07 12.49
N CYS A 71 -7.45 -8.17 12.07
CA CYS A 71 -7.33 -7.43 10.83
C CYS A 71 -6.86 -6.01 11.13
N HIS A 72 -5.88 -5.54 10.37
CA HIS A 72 -5.29 -4.22 10.46
C HIS A 72 -5.68 -3.40 9.24
N LEU A 73 -6.00 -2.12 9.45
CA LEU A 73 -6.26 -1.16 8.38
C LEU A 73 -5.22 -0.05 8.48
N PHE A 74 -4.38 0.04 7.46
CA PHE A 74 -3.41 1.11 7.26
C PHE A 74 -3.98 2.19 6.35
N SER A 75 -3.47 3.42 6.51
CA SER A 75 -3.75 4.56 5.64
C SER A 75 -2.66 5.61 5.79
N SER A 76 -2.50 6.48 4.79
CA SER A 76 -1.55 7.61 4.80
C SER A 76 -2.30 8.95 4.78
N ASP A 77 -1.58 10.05 5.04
CA ASP A 77 -2.14 11.41 5.06
C ASP A 77 -1.42 12.42 4.13
N ASP A 78 -0.50 11.97 3.29
CA ASP A 78 0.41 12.83 2.50
C ASP A 78 1.23 13.82 3.35
N ASN A 79 1.33 13.58 4.66
CA ASN A 79 1.98 14.47 5.62
C ASN A 79 2.97 13.73 6.54
N GLY A 80 3.47 12.58 6.11
CA GLY A 80 4.54 11.88 6.81
C GLY A 80 4.06 10.92 7.89
N HIS A 81 2.78 10.53 7.92
CA HIS A 81 2.26 9.57 8.88
C HIS A 81 1.64 8.34 8.20
N LEU A 82 2.07 7.16 8.65
CA LEU A 82 1.40 5.90 8.37
C LEU A 82 0.55 5.52 9.59
N TYR A 83 -0.76 5.50 9.43
CA TYR A 83 -1.71 5.13 10.48
C TYR A 83 -1.99 3.63 10.44
N ARG A 84 -2.39 3.07 11.58
CA ARG A 84 -2.86 1.68 11.69
C ARG A 84 -3.95 1.56 12.74
N SER A 85 -5.10 1.04 12.35
CA SER A 85 -6.14 0.55 13.26
C SER A 85 -6.17 -0.97 13.26
N GLN A 86 -6.95 -1.55 14.18
CA GLN A 86 -7.21 -2.99 14.19
C GLN A 86 -8.61 -3.34 14.68
N THR A 87 -9.08 -4.51 14.28
CA THR A 87 -10.27 -5.22 14.79
C THR A 87 -9.98 -6.72 14.79
N SER A 88 -10.79 -7.53 15.47
CA SER A 88 -10.63 -8.99 15.39
C SER A 88 -11.07 -9.51 14.02
N VAL A 89 -10.49 -10.63 13.58
CA VAL A 89 -10.91 -11.30 12.33
C VAL A 89 -12.42 -11.63 12.35
N ALA A 90 -12.95 -12.02 13.49
CA ALA A 90 -14.38 -12.33 13.64
C ALA A 90 -15.30 -11.11 13.47
N ASN A 91 -14.83 -9.90 13.81
CA ASN A 91 -15.63 -8.69 13.76
C ASN A 91 -15.45 -7.89 12.45
N PHE A 92 -14.39 -8.16 11.68
CA PHE A 92 -14.14 -7.54 10.39
C PHE A 92 -15.38 -7.65 9.47
N PRO A 93 -15.80 -6.57 8.78
CA PRO A 93 -15.14 -5.27 8.59
C PRO A 93 -15.47 -4.21 9.67
N ASN A 94 -16.17 -4.59 10.74
CA ASN A 94 -16.61 -3.65 11.77
C ASN A 94 -15.57 -3.49 12.89
N GLY A 95 -15.74 -2.43 13.69
CA GLY A 95 -15.02 -2.23 14.95
C GLY A 95 -13.53 -1.94 14.80
N MET A 96 -13.12 -1.32 13.69
CA MET A 96 -11.78 -0.74 13.60
C MET A 96 -11.56 0.24 14.75
N SER A 97 -10.48 0.04 15.50
CA SER A 97 -10.07 0.91 16.60
C SER A 97 -9.81 2.35 16.12
N GLN A 98 -9.67 3.29 17.06
CA GLN A 98 -8.95 4.53 16.72
C GLN A 98 -7.53 4.17 16.24
N PRO A 99 -7.00 4.84 15.20
CA PRO A 99 -5.68 4.52 14.70
C PRO A 99 -4.58 4.95 15.66
N VAL A 100 -3.45 4.27 15.55
CA VAL A 100 -2.15 4.73 16.06
C VAL A 100 -1.27 5.14 14.89
N ILE A 101 -0.28 6.01 15.12
CA ILE A 101 0.79 6.27 14.15
C ILE A 101 1.75 5.06 14.20
N ALA A 102 1.74 4.24 13.15
CA ALA A 102 2.57 3.04 13.03
C ALA A 102 4.00 3.37 12.57
N MET A 103 4.16 4.44 11.79
CA MET A 103 5.44 5.02 11.39
C MET A 103 5.23 6.50 11.08
N GLN A 104 6.25 7.33 11.31
CA GLN A 104 6.24 8.73 10.92
C GLN A 104 7.64 9.20 10.50
N ASP A 105 7.68 10.20 9.64
CA ASP A 105 8.89 10.93 9.27
C ASP A 105 8.58 12.43 9.26
N ALA A 106 9.44 13.25 9.87
CA ALA A 106 9.24 14.70 9.90
C ALA A 106 9.30 15.32 8.50
N ASN A 107 9.97 14.65 7.55
CA ASN A 107 9.90 14.99 6.14
C ASN A 107 8.83 14.13 5.47
N LYS A 108 7.67 14.70 5.18
CA LYS A 108 6.56 14.01 4.49
C LYS A 108 6.98 13.30 3.20
N ASN A 109 7.97 13.80 2.48
CA ASN A 109 8.45 13.19 1.23
C ASN A 109 9.13 11.84 1.47
N ARG A 110 9.64 11.57 2.67
CA ARG A 110 10.26 10.29 3.02
C ARG A 110 9.23 9.21 3.34
N LEU A 111 8.01 9.57 3.72
CA LEU A 111 6.94 8.66 4.12
C LEU A 111 5.61 9.19 3.59
N PHE A 112 5.46 9.18 2.25
CA PHE A 112 4.45 10.00 1.59
C PHE A 112 3.08 9.31 1.54
N GLU A 113 2.94 8.26 0.72
CA GLU A 113 1.67 7.57 0.47
C GLU A 113 1.88 6.10 0.03
N ALA A 114 0.83 5.43 -0.47
CA ALA A 114 0.88 4.14 -1.15
C ALA A 114 1.54 2.99 -0.37
N SER A 115 1.17 2.80 0.90
CA SER A 115 1.71 1.70 1.69
C SER A 115 1.21 0.33 1.20
N ASN A 116 2.11 -0.66 1.14
CA ASN A 116 1.73 -2.06 1.06
C ASN A 116 2.28 -2.83 2.27
N VAL A 117 1.48 -3.71 2.86
CA VAL A 117 1.90 -4.60 3.94
C VAL A 117 1.59 -6.04 3.56
N TYR A 118 2.60 -6.89 3.54
CA TYR A 118 2.50 -8.29 3.12
C TYR A 118 3.06 -9.25 4.17
N ARG A 119 2.54 -10.47 4.18
CA ARG A 119 3.15 -11.59 4.91
C ARG A 119 4.23 -12.27 4.06
N VAL A 120 5.41 -12.48 4.64
CA VAL A 120 6.55 -13.17 4.04
C VAL A 120 7.06 -14.23 5.01
N GLY A 121 6.64 -15.48 4.81
CA GLY A 121 6.92 -16.56 5.77
C GLY A 121 6.30 -16.28 7.15
N ASP A 122 7.15 -16.13 8.16
CA ASP A 122 6.82 -15.79 9.54
C ASP A 122 7.00 -14.29 9.87
N ARG A 123 7.36 -13.47 8.88
CA ARG A 123 7.57 -12.01 9.01
C ARG A 123 6.60 -11.23 8.13
N TYR A 124 6.68 -9.91 8.21
CA TYR A 124 5.93 -8.97 7.41
C TYR A 124 6.88 -8.01 6.68
N LEU A 125 6.49 -7.60 5.48
CA LEU A 125 7.15 -6.60 4.66
C LEU A 125 6.24 -5.37 4.56
N LEU A 126 6.77 -4.19 4.91
CA LEU A 126 6.15 -2.89 4.64
C LEU A 126 6.89 -2.25 3.46
N LEU A 127 6.13 -1.83 2.45
CA LEU A 127 6.57 -0.92 1.39
C LEU A 127 5.84 0.41 1.58
N ILE A 128 6.50 1.52 1.31
CA ILE A 128 5.83 2.83 1.25
C ILE A 128 6.49 3.72 0.21
N GLU A 129 5.68 4.51 -0.50
CA GLU A 129 6.15 5.43 -1.52
C GLU A 129 6.75 6.68 -0.88
N ALA A 130 7.79 7.18 -1.51
CA ALA A 130 8.51 8.38 -1.14
C ALA A 130 8.79 9.22 -2.39
N ILE A 131 9.08 10.49 -2.18
CA ILE A 131 9.52 11.46 -3.17
C ILE A 131 11.00 11.74 -2.90
N GLY A 132 11.87 11.38 -3.84
CA GLY A 132 13.32 11.54 -3.70
C GLY A 132 13.79 12.99 -3.77
N GLY A 133 15.07 13.23 -3.47
CA GLY A 133 15.70 14.55 -3.59
C GLY A 133 15.72 15.10 -5.03
N ASP A 134 15.51 14.24 -6.02
CA ASP A 134 15.34 14.57 -7.44
C ASP A 134 13.86 14.73 -7.86
N GLY A 135 12.94 14.72 -6.90
CA GLY A 135 11.50 14.83 -7.11
C GLY A 135 10.84 13.56 -7.67
N ARG A 136 11.57 12.45 -7.82
CA ARG A 136 11.05 11.21 -8.42
C ARG A 136 10.46 10.26 -7.39
N ARG A 137 9.41 9.55 -7.77
CA ARG A 137 8.74 8.53 -6.94
C ARG A 137 9.59 7.27 -6.81
N TRP A 138 9.65 6.73 -5.60
CA TRP A 138 10.39 5.50 -5.28
C TRP A 138 9.82 4.81 -4.05
N PHE A 139 10.14 3.53 -3.87
CA PHE A 139 9.70 2.75 -2.71
C PHE A 139 10.84 2.51 -1.71
N ARG A 140 10.49 2.68 -0.45
CA ARG A 140 11.26 2.26 0.73
C ARG A 140 10.68 0.97 1.29
N SER A 141 11.48 0.19 2.02
CA SER A 141 11.04 -1.07 2.61
C SER A 141 11.55 -1.34 4.03
N TRP A 142 10.71 -2.00 4.81
CA TRP A 142 10.97 -2.44 6.19
C TRP A 142 10.42 -3.83 6.43
N THR A 143 10.93 -4.49 7.45
CA THR A 143 10.39 -5.77 7.92
C THR A 143 10.05 -5.74 9.40
N SER A 144 9.12 -6.59 9.82
CA SER A 144 8.79 -6.81 11.22
C SER A 144 8.32 -8.25 11.46
N THR A 145 8.38 -8.70 12.71
CA THR A 145 7.76 -9.97 13.14
C THR A 145 6.28 -9.80 13.50
N SER A 146 5.76 -8.57 13.49
CA SER A 146 4.34 -8.27 13.73
C SER A 146 3.85 -7.20 12.76
N ILE A 147 2.60 -7.30 12.32
CA ILE A 147 1.93 -6.23 11.55
C ILE A 147 1.93 -4.91 12.34
N ALA A 148 1.92 -5.00 13.67
CA ALA A 148 1.95 -3.84 14.55
C ALA A 148 3.33 -3.15 14.66
N GLY A 149 4.38 -3.73 14.07
CA GLY A 149 5.76 -3.27 14.25
C GLY A 149 6.42 -3.85 15.52
N PRO A 150 7.60 -3.33 15.92
CA PRO A 150 8.32 -2.22 15.28
C PRO A 150 8.88 -2.60 13.91
N TRP A 151 9.03 -1.60 13.03
CA TRP A 151 9.52 -1.76 11.66
C TRP A 151 11.01 -1.52 11.57
N GLN A 152 11.77 -2.52 11.11
CA GLN A 152 13.22 -2.43 10.88
C GLN A 152 13.50 -2.17 9.40
N ALA A 153 14.32 -1.17 9.10
CA ALA A 153 14.68 -0.83 7.71
C ALA A 153 15.30 -2.03 6.98
N LEU A 154 14.88 -2.25 5.73
CA LEU A 154 15.42 -3.28 4.83
C LEU A 154 16.21 -2.60 3.68
N ALA A 155 15.50 -1.93 2.78
CA ALA A 155 16.05 -1.11 1.71
C ALA A 155 15.23 0.21 1.67
N ALA A 156 15.68 1.19 2.45
CA ALA A 156 14.90 2.38 2.80
C ALA A 156 15.61 3.72 2.49
N GLU A 157 16.72 3.67 1.75
CA GLU A 157 17.53 4.84 1.38
C GLU A 157 17.68 4.95 -0.14
N GLU A 158 17.94 6.15 -0.68
CA GLU A 158 18.02 6.34 -2.15
C GLU A 158 19.15 5.54 -2.80
N ASN A 159 20.24 5.29 -2.07
CA ASN A 159 21.37 4.46 -2.50
C ASN A 159 21.17 2.95 -2.22
N ASN A 160 20.12 2.59 -1.49
CA ASN A 160 19.69 1.21 -1.26
C ASN A 160 18.14 1.15 -1.19
N PRO A 161 17.44 1.39 -2.31
CA PRO A 161 15.98 1.47 -2.36
C PRO A 161 15.34 0.10 -2.58
N PHE A 162 14.05 -0.03 -2.28
CA PHE A 162 13.29 -1.21 -2.70
C PHE A 162 13.10 -1.21 -4.22
N ALA A 163 12.51 -0.14 -4.75
CA ALA A 163 12.35 0.07 -6.19
C ALA A 163 12.48 1.56 -6.52
N ARG A 164 13.44 1.90 -7.38
CA ARG A 164 13.77 3.25 -7.82
C ARG A 164 14.48 3.19 -9.16
N HIS A 165 14.50 4.28 -9.93
CA HIS A 165 15.13 4.27 -11.26
C HIS A 165 16.61 3.83 -11.28
N ASN A 166 17.34 3.91 -10.17
CA ASN A 166 18.74 3.47 -10.07
C ASN A 166 18.91 1.96 -9.78
N ASN A 167 17.84 1.22 -9.44
CA ASN A 167 17.85 -0.24 -9.33
C ASN A 167 16.85 -0.94 -10.28
N VAL A 168 16.15 -0.19 -11.13
CA VAL A 168 15.25 -0.71 -12.17
C VAL A 168 15.90 -0.58 -13.54
N THR A 169 16.09 -1.72 -14.21
CA THR A 169 16.57 -1.79 -15.59
C THR A 169 15.44 -2.13 -16.55
N PHE A 170 15.51 -1.62 -17.77
CA PHE A 170 14.54 -1.90 -18.83
C PHE A 170 15.21 -2.77 -19.91
N SER A 171 14.48 -3.75 -20.44
CA SER A 171 14.93 -4.52 -21.61
C SER A 171 14.93 -3.68 -22.90
N GLY A 172 14.15 -2.59 -22.91
CA GLY A 172 14.15 -1.58 -23.95
C GLY A 172 14.45 -0.18 -23.39
N THR A 173 13.95 0.86 -24.06
CA THR A 173 14.10 2.25 -23.60
C THR A 173 13.45 2.44 -22.24
N ALA A 174 14.18 3.06 -21.30
CA ALA A 174 13.62 3.50 -20.04
C ALA A 174 12.52 4.54 -20.29
N TRP A 175 11.27 4.19 -19.98
CA TRP A 175 10.10 5.01 -20.27
C TRP A 175 9.61 5.82 -19.06
N SER A 176 10.10 5.53 -17.86
CA SER A 176 9.79 6.24 -16.62
C SER A 176 11.02 6.37 -15.73
N ARG A 177 11.08 7.46 -14.96
CA ARG A 177 12.02 7.65 -13.82
C ARG A 177 11.32 7.53 -12.47
N ASP A 178 9.99 7.37 -12.50
CA ASP A 178 9.12 7.29 -11.34
C ASP A 178 8.63 5.84 -11.21
N ILE A 179 8.92 5.25 -10.05
CA ILE A 179 8.36 3.97 -9.63
C ILE A 179 7.38 4.30 -8.49
N SER A 180 6.12 4.51 -8.87
CA SER A 180 5.05 5.00 -7.98
C SER A 180 4.01 3.90 -7.71
N HIS A 181 2.98 4.23 -6.92
CA HIS A 181 1.90 3.37 -6.42
C HIS A 181 1.73 2.06 -7.19
N GLY A 182 1.97 0.95 -6.49
CA GLY A 182 1.92 -0.39 -7.05
C GLY A 182 1.56 -1.46 -6.02
N GLU A 183 1.54 -2.71 -6.48
CA GLU A 183 1.36 -3.90 -5.63
C GLU A 183 2.29 -5.03 -6.09
N LEU A 184 2.82 -5.78 -5.12
CA LEU A 184 3.49 -7.05 -5.39
C LEU A 184 2.50 -8.11 -5.86
N ILE A 185 2.92 -8.93 -6.82
CA ILE A 185 2.19 -10.13 -7.20
C ILE A 185 2.22 -11.11 -6.04
N ARG A 186 1.05 -11.37 -5.47
CA ARG A 186 0.86 -12.20 -4.28
C ARG A 186 0.99 -13.69 -4.59
N SER A 187 1.38 -14.47 -3.58
CA SER A 187 1.39 -15.94 -3.63
C SER A 187 0.05 -16.56 -3.26
N GLY A 188 -0.89 -15.75 -2.79
CA GLY A 188 -2.26 -16.12 -2.46
C GLY A 188 -3.15 -14.88 -2.40
N ASN A 189 -4.46 -15.09 -2.51
CA ASN A 189 -5.41 -13.99 -2.68
C ASN A 189 -6.19 -13.64 -1.40
N ASP A 190 -5.93 -14.33 -0.28
CA ASP A 190 -6.71 -14.18 0.93
C ASP A 190 -6.34 -12.92 1.75
N GLN A 191 -7.05 -12.71 2.86
CA GLN A 191 -6.85 -11.56 3.76
C GLN A 191 -5.50 -11.53 4.48
N THR A 192 -4.64 -12.54 4.32
CA THR A 192 -3.30 -12.56 4.94
C THR A 192 -2.23 -11.89 4.06
N LEU A 193 -2.61 -11.52 2.83
CA LEU A 193 -1.77 -10.81 1.84
C LEU A 193 -0.38 -11.47 1.70
N PRO A 194 -0.30 -12.79 1.42
CA PRO A 194 0.97 -13.49 1.38
C PRO A 194 1.72 -13.19 0.08
N ILE A 195 3.04 -13.07 0.18
CA ILE A 195 3.95 -13.03 -0.97
C ILE A 195 5.03 -14.11 -0.81
N SER A 196 5.57 -14.53 -1.94
CA SER A 196 6.81 -15.33 -1.96
C SER A 196 8.01 -14.40 -1.80
N PRO A 197 9.07 -14.77 -1.04
CA PRO A 197 10.33 -14.03 -1.06
C PRO A 197 11.11 -14.24 -2.38
N CYS A 198 10.63 -15.14 -3.23
CA CYS A 198 11.24 -15.62 -4.45
C CYS A 198 10.58 -14.97 -5.68
N ASN A 199 11.38 -14.52 -6.63
CA ASN A 199 10.97 -14.01 -7.94
C ASN A 199 9.88 -12.93 -7.83
N LEU A 200 10.16 -11.91 -7.00
CA LEU A 200 9.24 -10.80 -6.77
C LEU A 200 8.90 -10.10 -8.10
N ARG A 201 7.62 -9.77 -8.25
CA ARG A 201 7.11 -8.96 -9.36
C ARG A 201 6.22 -7.88 -8.79
N PHE A 202 6.39 -6.64 -9.23
CA PHE A 202 5.66 -5.48 -8.72
C PHE A 202 5.00 -4.76 -9.89
N LEU A 203 3.67 -4.76 -9.91
CA LEU A 203 2.86 -3.99 -10.85
C LEU A 203 2.81 -2.56 -10.32
N TYR A 204 3.26 -1.58 -11.09
CA TYR A 204 3.47 -0.21 -10.62
C TYR A 204 2.98 0.80 -11.66
N GLN A 205 2.72 2.03 -11.22
CA GLN A 205 2.49 3.15 -12.14
C GLN A 205 3.77 3.97 -12.37
N GLY A 206 3.99 4.37 -13.62
CA GLY A 206 5.04 5.29 -14.04
C GLY A 206 4.52 6.24 -15.12
N LEU A 207 5.35 7.19 -15.55
CA LEU A 207 5.01 8.16 -16.60
C LEU A 207 6.27 8.64 -17.33
N ASP A 208 6.07 9.30 -18.48
CA ASP A 208 7.15 9.96 -19.21
C ASP A 208 7.88 10.97 -18.29
N PRO A 209 9.22 10.91 -18.14
CA PRO A 209 9.97 11.82 -17.29
C PRO A 209 9.83 13.31 -17.64
N ASN A 210 9.39 13.62 -18.86
CA ASN A 210 9.14 14.98 -19.35
C ASN A 210 7.68 15.45 -19.15
N ALA A 211 6.79 14.57 -18.68
CA ALA A 211 5.42 14.97 -18.36
C ALA A 211 5.41 16.01 -17.23
N GLY A 212 4.51 16.98 -17.33
CA GLY A 212 4.31 18.02 -16.33
C GLY A 212 2.88 18.58 -16.39
N GLY A 213 2.60 19.58 -15.56
CA GLY A 213 1.26 20.14 -15.38
C GLY A 213 0.59 19.66 -14.10
N GLU A 214 -0.74 19.81 -14.04
CA GLU A 214 -1.55 19.44 -12.87
C GLU A 214 -1.48 17.92 -12.59
N TYR A 215 -1.27 17.55 -11.32
CA TYR A 215 -1.01 16.15 -10.91
C TYR A 215 -2.08 15.16 -11.42
N ASN A 216 -3.36 15.50 -11.28
CA ASN A 216 -4.48 14.65 -11.68
C ASN A 216 -4.58 14.44 -13.21
N SER A 217 -3.85 15.22 -14.01
CA SER A 217 -3.80 15.12 -15.47
C SER A 217 -2.58 14.38 -16.00
N LEU A 218 -1.66 13.98 -15.12
CA LEU A 218 -0.43 13.30 -15.52
C LEU A 218 -0.74 11.94 -16.20
N PRO A 219 0.00 11.59 -17.27
CA PRO A 219 -0.31 10.43 -18.11
C PRO A 219 0.23 9.12 -17.53
N TRP A 220 -0.18 8.77 -16.31
CA TRP A 220 0.24 7.54 -15.64
C TRP A 220 -0.13 6.30 -16.48
N ARG A 221 0.79 5.32 -16.49
CA ARG A 221 0.66 4.03 -17.16
C ARG A 221 1.18 2.93 -16.24
N LEU A 222 0.64 1.72 -16.38
CA LEU A 222 1.08 0.56 -15.61
C LEU A 222 2.27 -0.14 -16.29
N GLY A 223 3.24 -0.54 -15.48
CA GLY A 223 4.35 -1.40 -15.86
C GLY A 223 4.54 -2.53 -14.84
N LEU A 224 5.37 -3.52 -15.19
CA LEU A 224 5.71 -4.63 -14.31
C LEU A 224 7.23 -4.70 -14.16
N ILE A 225 7.74 -4.55 -12.94
CA ILE A 225 9.14 -4.90 -12.64
C ILE A 225 9.22 -6.36 -12.20
N THR A 226 10.27 -7.05 -12.63
CA THR A 226 10.59 -8.43 -12.24
C THR A 226 11.97 -8.43 -11.59
N GLN A 227 12.08 -9.02 -10.40
CA GLN A 227 13.33 -9.14 -9.67
C GLN A 227 14.38 -9.93 -10.47
N THR A 228 15.60 -9.41 -10.53
CA THR A 228 16.72 -10.02 -11.29
C THR A 228 17.80 -10.66 -10.41
N ASN A 229 17.76 -10.41 -9.10
CA ASN A 229 18.69 -10.94 -8.11
C ASN A 229 18.01 -11.93 -7.15
N SER A 230 17.02 -12.68 -7.64
CA SER A 230 16.32 -13.65 -6.80
C SER A 230 17.25 -14.80 -6.40
N THR A 231 17.21 -15.21 -5.13
CA THR A 231 17.98 -16.36 -4.60
C THR A 231 17.19 -17.67 -4.61
N CYS A 232 15.96 -17.58 -5.10
CA CYS A 232 15.00 -18.62 -5.41
C CYS A 232 14.09 -17.96 -6.47
#